data_AF-A0A8E5BCR4-F1
#
_entry.id   AF-A0A8E5BCR4-F1
#
_cell.length_a   1.000
_cell.length_b   1.000
_cell.length_c   1.000
_cell.angle_alpha   90.00
_cell.angle_beta   90.00
_cell.angle_gamma   90.00
#
_symmetry.space_group_name_H-M   'P 1'
#
loop_
_entity.id
_entity.type
_entity.pdbx_description
1 polymer ?
#
loop_
_entity_poly.entity_id
_entity_poly.type
_entity_poly.pdbx_seq_one_letter_code
_entity_poly.pdbx_strand_id
1 'polypeptide(L)'
;FNSQISIKILGHQWYWSYEYSDFNKEFDSFMIPELEMTKNSFRLLDTDNNLVIPINTNIKYLISSMDVIHSWSIPSLGIKMDAVPGRL
;
A
#
# COMPACT_ATOMS: atom_id res chain seq x y z
N PHE A 1 -8.35 -16.30 -14.49
CA PHE A 1 -7.39 -16.31 -13.36
C PHE A 1 -8.14 -15.93 -12.10
N ASN A 2 -8.22 -16.81 -11.10
CA ASN A 2 -8.87 -16.50 -9.83
C ASN A 2 -7.81 -15.94 -8.87
N SER A 3 -8.05 -14.77 -8.28
CA SER A 3 -7.16 -14.22 -7.25
C SER A 3 -7.41 -14.95 -5.94
N GLN A 4 -6.35 -15.33 -5.24
CA GLN A 4 -6.46 -15.99 -3.95
C GLN A 4 -6.68 -15.00 -2.82
N ILE A 5 -6.20 -13.76 -2.97
CA ILE A 5 -6.35 -12.68 -1.99
C ILE A 5 -6.65 -11.38 -2.73
N SER A 6 -7.58 -10.60 -2.20
CA SER A 6 -7.85 -9.22 -2.64
C SER A 6 -7.36 -8.23 -1.58
N ILE A 7 -6.61 -7.21 -2.03
CA ILE A 7 -6.14 -6.13 -1.16
C ILE A 7 -6.57 -4.81 -1.80
N LYS A 8 -7.28 -3.99 -1.03
CA LYS A 8 -7.62 -2.62 -1.44
C LYS A 8 -6.57 -1.67 -0.90
N ILE A 9 -6.14 -0.75 -1.76
CA ILE A 9 -5.10 0.24 -1.49
C ILE A 9 -5.70 1.61 -1.74
N LEU A 10 -5.68 2.47 -0.73
CA LEU A 10 -6.25 3.82 -0.79
C LEU A 10 -5.14 4.85 -0.55
N GLY A 11 -4.99 5.76 -1.50
CA GLY A 11 -4.10 6.92 -1.36
C GLY A 11 -4.79 8.08 -0.66
N HIS A 12 -4.07 8.69 0.28
CA HIS A 12 -4.46 9.88 1.04
C HIS A 12 -3.31 10.91 1.04
N GLN A 13 -3.62 12.18 1.31
CA GLN A 13 -2.62 13.21 1.61
C GLN A 13 -2.15 13.09 3.07
N TRP A 14 -0.94 12.62 3.40
CA TRP A 14 0.12 11.99 2.57
C TRP A 14 0.52 10.64 3.18
N TYR A 15 -0.32 9.63 2.97
CA TYR A 15 -0.14 8.27 3.49
C TYR A 15 -0.95 7.26 2.66
N TRP A 16 -0.77 5.98 2.93
CA TRP A 16 -1.54 4.91 2.30
C TRP A 16 -2.34 4.12 3.33
N SER A 17 -3.57 3.77 3.01
CA SER A 17 -4.36 2.81 3.78
C SER A 17 -4.49 1.49 3.01
N TYR A 18 -4.41 0.38 3.73
CA TYR A 18 -4.50 -0.95 3.16
C TYR A 18 -5.62 -1.74 3.84
N GLU A 19 -6.46 -2.39 3.05
CA GLU A 19 -7.56 -3.23 3.53
C GLU A 19 -7.41 -4.65 2.95
N TYR A 20 -7.24 -5.62 3.83
CA TYR A 20 -7.33 -7.04 3.50
C TYR A 20 -8.80 -7.48 3.63
N SER A 21 -9.59 -7.28 2.58
CA SER A 21 -11.04 -7.50 2.63
C SER A 21 -11.40 -8.95 3.01
N ASP A 22 -10.60 -9.93 2.60
CA ASP A 22 -10.82 -11.35 2.95
C ASP A 22 -10.60 -11.65 4.45
N PHE A 23 -9.93 -10.74 5.18
CA PHE A 23 -9.53 -10.92 6.58
C PHE A 23 -10.14 -9.87 7.52
N ASN A 24 -10.96 -8.93 7.02
CA ASN A 24 -11.51 -7.80 7.77
C ASN A 24 -10.45 -7.05 8.60
N LYS A 25 -9.29 -6.78 7.97
CA LYS A 25 -8.20 -6.01 8.58
C LYS A 25 -7.88 -4.81 7.72
N GLU A 26 -7.77 -3.66 8.37
CA GLU A 26 -7.34 -2.42 7.75
C GLU A 26 -6.30 -1.71 8.63
N PHE A 27 -5.42 -0.95 8.00
CA PHE A 27 -4.42 -0.14 8.69
C PHE A 27 -3.92 0.99 7.79
N ASP A 28 -3.42 2.04 8.43
CA ASP A 28 -2.75 3.16 7.77
C ASP A 28 -1.23 3.00 7.84
N SER A 29 -0.54 3.49 6.81
CA SER A 29 0.89 3.37 6.61
C SER A 29 1.49 4.76 6.34
N PHE A 30 2.19 5.27 7.34
CA PHE A 30 2.86 6.57 7.34
C PHE A 30 4.36 6.40 7.24
N MET A 31 5.02 7.33 6.56
CA MET A 31 6.48 7.40 6.53
C MET A 31 7.03 7.68 7.94
N ILE A 32 8.02 6.91 8.36
CA ILE A 32 8.67 7.11 9.67
C ILE A 32 9.49 8.42 9.65
N PRO A 33 9.28 9.35 10.60
CA PRO A 33 10.09 10.56 10.72
C PRO A 33 11.56 10.25 11.03
N GLU A 34 12.49 11.06 10.52
CA GLU A 34 13.93 10.85 10.69
C GLU A 34 14.38 10.77 12.17
N LEU A 35 13.70 11.49 13.06
CA LEU A 35 13.96 11.48 14.50
C LEU A 35 13.60 10.14 15.18
N GLU A 36 12.73 9.34 14.56
CA GLU A 36 12.24 8.05 15.07
C GLU A 36 12.90 6.86 14.37
N MET A 37 13.78 7.11 13.39
CA MET A 37 14.45 6.07 12.62
C MET A 37 15.46 5.27 13.43
N THR A 38 15.54 3.98 13.15
CA THR A 38 16.58 3.10 13.73
C THR A 38 17.86 3.12 12.88
N LYS A 39 18.99 2.65 13.41
CA LYS A 39 20.30 2.66 12.71
C LYS A 39 20.30 1.95 11.34
N ASN A 40 19.36 1.04 11.09
CA ASN A 40 19.26 0.27 9.85
C ASN A 40 18.05 0.66 8.99
N SER A 41 17.37 1.76 9.32
CA SER A 41 16.19 2.21 8.59
C SER A 41 16.56 2.93 7.29
N PHE A 42 15.70 2.83 6.29
CA PHE A 42 15.87 3.52 5.00
C PHE A 42 15.14 4.87 5.01
N ARG A 43 15.92 5.95 4.85
CA ARG A 43 15.39 7.31 4.85
C ARG A 43 14.41 7.51 3.69
N LEU A 44 13.22 8.03 3.99
CA LEU A 44 12.10 8.27 3.04
C LEU A 44 11.48 7.00 2.43
N LEU A 45 11.81 5.80 2.93
CA LEU A 45 11.27 4.54 2.41
C LEU A 45 10.53 3.73 3.48
N ASP A 46 11.01 3.76 4.72
CA ASP A 46 10.38 2.99 5.79
C ASP A 46 9.04 3.63 6.23
N THR A 47 8.07 2.75 6.47
CA THR A 47 6.76 3.10 7.00
C THR A 47 6.52 2.42 8.35
N ASP A 48 5.65 3.01 9.18
CA ASP A 48 5.28 2.48 10.49
C ASP A 48 4.60 1.10 10.42
N ASN A 49 3.70 0.92 9.44
CA ASN A 49 3.01 -0.33 9.16
C ASN A 49 3.26 -0.77 7.72
N ASN A 50 3.84 -1.95 7.55
CA ASN A 50 4.16 -2.51 6.24
C ASN A 50 3.02 -3.37 5.69
N LEU A 51 2.79 -3.30 4.38
CA LEU A 51 1.93 -4.24 3.65
C LEU A 51 2.58 -5.63 3.63
N VAL A 52 1.99 -6.59 4.33
CA VAL A 52 2.46 -7.97 4.42
C VAL A 52 1.65 -8.86 3.50
N ILE A 53 2.33 -9.56 2.59
CA ILE A 53 1.70 -10.45 1.62
C ILE A 53 2.38 -11.83 1.60
N PRO A 54 1.65 -12.92 1.34
CA PRO A 54 2.25 -14.23 1.17
C PRO A 54 3.00 -14.33 -0.16
N ILE A 55 4.15 -14.98 -0.14
CA ILE A 55 4.92 -15.28 -1.35
C ILE A 55 4.20 -16.32 -2.22
N ASN A 56 4.47 -16.31 -3.53
CA ASN A 56 3.94 -17.28 -4.52
C ASN A 56 2.41 -17.41 -4.53
N THR A 57 1.70 -16.34 -4.17
CA THR A 57 0.24 -16.28 -4.13
C THR A 57 -0.24 -15.25 -5.16
N ASN A 58 -1.32 -15.55 -5.87
CA ASN A 58 -1.90 -14.60 -6.82
C ASN A 58 -2.76 -13.57 -6.07
N ILE A 59 -2.28 -12.33 -6.01
CA ILE A 59 -2.90 -11.22 -5.28
C ILE A 59 -3.49 -10.22 -6.27
N LYS A 60 -4.75 -9.85 -6.05
CA LYS A 60 -5.42 -8.78 -6.78
C LYS A 60 -5.37 -7.50 -5.95
N TYR A 61 -4.72 -6.48 -6.49
CA TYR A 61 -4.70 -5.14 -5.90
C TYR A 61 -5.83 -4.29 -6.50
N LEU A 62 -6.62 -3.64 -5.63
CA LEU A 62 -7.66 -2.68 -5.99
C LEU A 62 -7.21 -1.30 -5.53
N ILE A 63 -6.75 -0.46 -6.46
CA ILE A 63 -6.05 0.79 -6.14
C ILE A 63 -6.96 1.99 -6.45
N SER A 64 -7.19 2.84 -5.45
CA SER A 64 -7.99 4.06 -5.57
C SER A 64 -7.46 5.15 -4.63
N SER A 65 -8.12 6.31 -4.60
CA SER A 65 -7.82 7.38 -3.64
C SER A 65 -9.09 7.95 -3.02
N MET A 66 -8.94 8.46 -1.80
CA MET A 66 -10.01 9.17 -1.08
C MET A 66 -9.98 10.69 -1.27
N ASP A 67 -8.94 11.25 -1.89
CA ASP A 67 -8.78 12.70 -2.06
C ASP A 67 -8.34 13.14 -3.46
N VAL A 68 -7.03 13.15 -3.74
CA VAL A 68 -6.42 13.62 -4.98
C VAL A 68 -5.79 12.45 -5.73
N ILE A 69 -5.22 12.69 -6.90
CA ILE A 69 -4.54 11.62 -7.63
C ILE A 69 -3.22 11.27 -6.93
N HIS A 70 -3.00 9.98 -6.70
CA HIS A 70 -1.72 9.40 -6.29
C HIS A 70 -1.29 8.32 -7.28
N SER A 71 -0.14 7.70 -7.06
CA SER A 71 0.32 6.57 -7.88
C SER A 71 1.06 5.57 -7.00
N TRP A 72 0.52 4.36 -6.88
CA TRP A 72 1.09 3.30 -6.07
C TRP A 72 2.07 2.47 -6.92
N SER A 73 3.28 2.22 -6.40
CA SER A 73 4.32 1.53 -7.18
C SER A 73 5.23 0.69 -6.31
N ILE A 74 5.59 -0.49 -6.82
CA ILE A 74 6.66 -1.35 -6.31
C ILE A 74 7.54 -1.75 -7.49
N PRO A 75 8.65 -1.04 -7.74
CA PRO A 75 9.49 -1.25 -8.93
C PRO A 75 10.05 -2.68 -9.05
N SER A 76 10.42 -3.32 -7.94
CA SER A 76 10.96 -4.69 -7.92
C SER A 76 9.94 -5.75 -8.36
N LEU A 77 8.64 -5.45 -8.26
CA LEU A 77 7.55 -6.28 -8.77
C LEU A 77 7.07 -5.84 -10.17
N GLY A 78 7.63 -4.76 -10.71
CA GLY A 78 7.19 -4.18 -11.98
C GLY A 78 5.78 -3.57 -11.92
N ILE A 79 5.31 -3.17 -10.73
CA ILE A 79 3.94 -2.65 -10.53
C ILE A 79 3.97 -1.12 -10.43
N LYS A 80 3.11 -0.47 -11.21
CA LYS A 80 2.74 0.94 -11.04
C LYS A 80 1.31 1.14 -11.53
N MET A 81 0.47 1.75 -10.71
CA MET A 81 -0.91 2.08 -11.07
C MET A 81 -1.35 3.36 -10.38
N ASP A 82 -2.07 4.21 -11.11
CA ASP A 82 -2.60 5.45 -10.57
C ASP A 82 -3.80 5.19 -9.66
N ALA A 83 -3.80 5.87 -8.52
CA ALA A 83 -4.87 5.87 -7.54
C ALA A 83 -5.74 7.09 -7.81
N VAL A 84 -6.86 6.89 -8.49
CA VAL A 84 -7.74 7.96 -8.98
C VAL A 84 -9.02 8.00 -8.15
N PRO A 85 -9.39 9.14 -7.54
CA PRO A 85 -10.62 9.26 -6.77
C PRO A 85 -11.86 8.88 -7.59
N GLY A 86 -12.74 8.08 -7.00
CA GLY A 86 -13.98 7.62 -7.64
C GLY A 86 -13.79 6.52 -8.71
N ARG A 87 -12.59 5.96 -8.86
CA ARG A 87 -12.30 4.84 -9.76
C ARG A 87 -11.71 3.65 -8.98
N LEU A 88 -12.16 2.45 -9.30
CA LEU A 88 -11.65 1.16 -8.83
C LEU A 88 -11.22 0.29 -10.01
#